data_AF-A5GD81-F1
#
_entry.id   AF-A5GD81-F1
#
_cell.length_a   1.000
_cell.length_b   1.000
_cell.length_c   1.000
_cell.angle_alpha   90.00
_cell.angle_beta   90.00
_cell.angle_gamma   90.00
#
_symmetry.space_group_name_H-M   'P 1'
#
loop_
_entity.id
_entity.type
_entity.pdbx_description
1 polymer ?
#
loop_
_entity_poly.entity_id
_entity_poly.type
_entity_poly.pdbx_seq_one_letter_code
_entity_poly.pdbx_strand_id
1 'polypeptide(L)' 'MFDGIFWDNDGVLMETEHLYYQANAEALARAGVELTLEEFCRISLRQGESVLSLARNSVETIRIS' A
#
# COMPACT_ATOMS: atom_id res chain seq x y z
N MET A 1 -0.18 1.48 36.98
CA MET A 1 -0.09 0.13 36.39
C MET A 1 -1.00 0.11 35.19
N PHE A 2 -0.57 -0.44 34.06
CA PHE A 2 -1.46 -0.63 32.91
C PHE A 2 -2.07 -2.03 32.98
N ASP A 3 -3.37 -2.16 32.70
CA ASP A 3 -4.10 -3.42 32.80
C ASP A 3 -3.94 -4.31 31.56
N GLY A 4 -3.34 -3.76 30.48
CA GLY A 4 -3.03 -4.49 29.26
C GLY A 4 -2.24 -3.65 28.26
N ILE A 5 -1.60 -4.33 27.32
CA ILE A 5 -0.91 -3.72 26.17
C ILE A 5 -1.50 -4.35 24.91
N PHE A 6 -1.89 -3.51 23.96
CA PHE A 6 -2.31 -3.94 22.63
C PHE A 6 -1.12 -3.83 21.67
N TRP A 7 -0.91 -4.88 20.90
CA TRP A 7 0.12 -4.95 19.88
C TRP A 7 -0.56 -5.11 18.53
N ASP A 8 -0.13 -4.32 17.56
CA ASP A 8 -0.46 -4.61 16.16
C ASP A 8 0.28 -5.89 15.72
N ASN A 9 -0.19 -6.53 14.66
CA ASN A 9 0.49 -7.69 14.10
C ASN A 9 1.59 -7.28 13.12
N ASP A 10 1.21 -6.57 12.06
CA ASP A 10 2.09 -6.26 10.94
C ASP A 10 3.06 -5.12 11.32
N GLY A 11 4.35 -5.32 11.06
CA GLY A 11 5.41 -4.38 11.43
C GLY A 11 5.75 -4.34 12.93
N VAL A 12 4.97 -5.01 13.78
CA VAL A 12 5.17 -5.02 15.25
C VAL A 12 5.49 -6.41 15.77
N LEU A 13 4.61 -7.39 15.54
CA LEU A 13 4.84 -8.79 15.93
C LEU A 13 5.46 -9.60 14.79
N MET A 14 5.23 -9.18 13.54
CA MET A 14 5.73 -9.82 12.33
C MET A 14 6.22 -8.78 11.33
N GLU A 15 7.35 -9.04 10.68
CA GLU A 15 7.90 -8.16 9.64
C GLU A 15 7.20 -8.41 8.29
N THR A 16 5.90 -8.13 8.18
CA THR A 16 5.07 -8.47 7.00
C THR A 16 4.82 -7.30 6.04
N GLU A 17 5.14 -6.05 6.42
CA GLU A 17 4.86 -4.86 5.59
C GLU A 17 5.51 -4.94 4.21
N HIS A 18 6.70 -5.52 4.11
CA HIS A 18 7.41 -5.69 2.84
C HIS A 18 6.68 -6.65 1.88
N LEU A 19 6.00 -7.68 2.40
CA LEU A 19 5.20 -8.60 1.61
C LEU A 19 3.96 -7.90 1.06
N TYR A 20 3.34 -7.04 1.88
CA TYR A 20 2.22 -6.21 1.46
C TYR A 20 2.62 -5.22 0.35
N TYR A 21 3.77 -4.57 0.50
CA TYR A 21 4.33 -3.71 -0.54
C TYR A 21 4.56 -4.49 -1.84
N GLN A 22 5.25 -5.62 -1.77
CA GLN A 22 5.56 -6.43 -2.95
C GLN A 22 4.30 -6.90 -3.68
N ALA A 23 3.31 -7.43 -2.95
CA ALA A 23 2.07 -7.91 -3.56
C ALA A 23 1.29 -6.79 -4.28
N ASN A 24 1.24 -5.59 -3.69
CA ASN A 24 0.59 -4.44 -4.32
C ASN A 24 1.37 -3.91 -5.53
N ALA A 25 2.70 -3.86 -5.45
CA ALA A 25 3.55 -3.47 -6.56
C ALA A 25 3.38 -4.42 -7.75
N GLU A 26 3.37 -5.74 -7.50
CA GLU A 26 3.12 -6.75 -8.54
C GLU A 26 1.72 -6.63 -9.16
N ALA A 27 0.69 -6.34 -8.36
CA ALA A 27 -0.66 -6.14 -8.85
C ALA A 27 -0.80 -4.88 -9.71
N LEU A 28 -0.22 -3.75 -9.27
CA LEU A 28 -0.24 -2.48 -9.99
C LEU A 28 0.59 -2.53 -11.28
N ALA A 29 1.74 -3.23 -11.26
CA ALA A 29 2.56 -3.43 -12.45
C ALA A 29 1.79 -4.13 -13.57
N ARG A 30 0.90 -5.08 -13.24
CA ARG A 30 -0.01 -5.73 -14.23
C ARG A 30 -0.99 -4.74 -14.87
N ALA A 31 -1.29 -3.63 -14.20
CA ALA A 31 -2.11 -2.55 -14.72
C ALA A 31 -1.29 -1.42 -15.38
N GLY A 32 0.04 -1.60 -15.51
CA GLY A 32 0.93 -0.58 -16.07
C GLY A 32 1.24 0.58 -15.12
N VAL A 33 1.05 0.39 -13.81
CA VAL A 33 1.31 1.40 -12.79
C VAL A 33 2.51 0.97 -11.96
N GLU A 34 3.54 1.80 -11.91
CA GLU A 34 4.67 1.62 -10.99
C GLU A 34 4.26 2.11 -9.60
N LEU A 35 4.53 1.32 -8.57
CA LEU A 35 4.33 1.70 -7.17
C LEU A 35 5.68 1.90 -6.50
N THR A 36 5.93 3.09 -5.98
CA THR A 36 7.12 3.36 -5.16
C THR A 36 6.87 3.04 -3.67
N LEU A 37 7.94 2.76 -2.94
CA LEU A 37 7.86 2.56 -1.49
C LEU A 37 7.34 3.82 -0.77
N GLU A 38 7.70 5.01 -1.25
CA GLU A 38 7.24 6.27 -0.67
C GLU A 38 5.73 6.44 -0.81
N GLU A 39 5.16 6.10 -1.98
CA GLU A 39 3.71 6.09 -2.19
C GLU A 39 3.01 5.05 -1.32
N PHE A 40 3.56 3.85 -1.21
CA PHE A 40 3.02 2.82 -0.33
C PHE A 40 2.98 3.27 1.14
N CYS A 41 4.08 3.82 1.65
CA CYS A 41 4.11 4.36 3.01
C CYS A 41 3.12 5.50 3.20
N ARG A 42 2.99 6.40 2.23
CA ARG A 42 2.08 7.54 2.31
C ARG A 42 0.61 7.11 2.27
N ILE A 43 0.23 6.25 1.33
CA ILE A 43 -1.16 5.86 1.08
C ILE A 43 -1.59 4.79 2.09
N SER A 44 -0.85 3.70 2.20
CA SER A 44 -1.27 2.57 3.04
C SER A 44 -0.94 2.74 4.51
N LEU A 45 0.30 3.15 4.85
CA LEU A 45 0.71 3.20 6.26
C LEU A 45 0.26 4.49 6.97
N ARG A 46 0.30 5.64 6.29
CA ARG A 46 -0.06 6.95 6.90
C ARG A 46 -1.53 7.31 6.73
N GLN A 47 -2.14 6.99 5.60
CA GLN A 47 -3.54 7.35 5.31
C GLN A 47 -4.51 6.19 5.55
N GLY A 48 -4.02 4.95 5.69
CA GLY A 48 -4.89 3.77 5.83
C GLY A 48 -5.67 3.42 4.57
N GLU A 49 -5.22 3.91 3.41
CA GLU A 49 -5.88 3.75 2.12
C GLU A 49 -5.24 2.66 1.26
N SER A 50 -5.95 2.22 0.22
CA SER A 50 -5.44 1.23 -0.73
C SER A 50 -4.69 1.89 -1.89
N VAL A 51 -3.44 1.49 -2.10
CA VAL A 51 -2.63 1.85 -3.28
C VAL A 51 -3.24 1.36 -4.60
N LEU A 52 -4.16 0.38 -4.56
CA LEU A 52 -4.88 -0.09 -5.76
C LEU A 52 -5.74 1.01 -6.40
N SER A 53 -6.06 2.08 -5.66
CA SER A 53 -6.72 3.28 -6.19
C SER A 53 -5.90 3.96 -7.30
N LEU A 54 -4.57 3.82 -7.31
CA LEU A 54 -3.69 4.39 -8.34
C LEU A 54 -3.99 3.84 -9.74
N ALA A 55 -4.40 2.58 -9.85
CA ALA A 55 -4.78 1.98 -11.12
C ALA A 55 -5.99 2.65 -11.78
N ARG A 56 -6.90 3.25 -10.99
CA ARG A 56 -8.06 3.98 -11.53
C ARG A 56 -7.64 5.27 -12.23
N ASN A 57 -6.65 5.97 -11.69
CA ASN A 57 -6.21 7.27 -12.20
C ASN A 57 -5.43 7.12 -13.52
N SER A 58 -4.68 6.04 -13.69
CA SER A 58 -3.91 5.78 -14.92
C SER A 58 -4.80 5.50 -16.14
N VAL A 59 -5.96 4.85 -15.94
CA VAL A 59 -6.94 4.62 -17.02
C VAL A 59 -7.60 5.92 -17.48
N GLU A 60 -7.74 6.90 -16.59
CA GLU A 60 -8.33 8.20 -16.92
C GLU A 60 -7.36 9.09 -17.72
N THR A 61 -6.07 9.03 -17.43
CA THR A 61 -5.02 9.74 -18.20
C THR A 61 -4.92 9.25 -19.65
N ILE A 62 -5.08 7.94 -19.90
CA ILE A 62 -5.04 7.36 -21.26
C ILE A 62 -6.29 7.75 -22.08
N ARG A 63 -7.42 8.05 -21.44
CA ARG A 63 -8.67 8.39 -22.14
C ARG A 63 -8.80 9.85 -22.57
N ILE A 64 -7.95 10.74 -22.07
CA ILE A 64 -7.99 12.18 -22.36
C ILE A 64 -6.83 12.61 -23.30
N SER A 65 -5.93 11.68 -23.65
CA SER A 65 -4.87 11.88 -24.66
C SER A 65 -5.26 11.28 -26.01
#